data_AF-A0A2G9NPM5-F1
#
_entry.id   AF-A0A2G9NPM5-F1
#
_cell.length_a   1.000
_cell.length_b   1.000
_cell.length_c   1.000
_cell.angle_alpha   90.00
_cell.angle_beta   90.00
_cell.angle_gamma   90.00
#
_symmetry.space_group_name_H-M   'P 1'
#
loop_
_entity.id
_entity.type
_entity.pdbx_description
1 polymer ?
#
loop_
_entity_poly.entity_id
_entity_poly.type
_entity_poly.pdbx_seq_one_letter_code
_entity_poly.pdbx_strand_id
1 'polypeptide(L)'
;MFNKKGQEGITLGTLLLIILGVVVVVVIIIGATSGFDFVFSKFKLAPGQSLEAKTQACIVAAKTNLNADFCREFDEVEIAGANQYVSCNFDSIKSAVAKAEGVTKTPDCDPTIEMNDQIVFCENLNKEGKVSNSVNINSFECKKA
;
A
#
# COMPACT_ATOMS: atom_id res chain seq x y z
N MET A 1 10.10 49.70 -30.27
CA MET A 1 10.59 48.85 -29.17
C MET A 1 9.88 47.50 -29.24
N PHE A 2 10.48 46.50 -29.87
CA PHE A 2 10.14 45.09 -29.63
C PHE A 2 11.41 44.27 -29.84
N ASN A 3 12.03 43.93 -28.71
CA ASN A 3 13.28 43.21 -28.61
C ASN A 3 13.00 41.73 -28.92
N LYS A 4 13.06 41.32 -30.20
CA LYS A 4 13.03 39.91 -30.62
C LYS A 4 14.44 39.31 -30.58
N LYS A 5 15.00 39.15 -29.38
CA LYS A 5 16.21 38.34 -29.15
C LYS A 5 15.79 37.13 -28.33
N GLY A 6 15.52 36.00 -28.99
CA GLY A 6 15.14 34.78 -28.26
C GLY A 6 15.06 33.50 -29.09
N GLN A 7 15.13 33.56 -30.42
CA GLN A 7 14.80 32.40 -31.26
C GLN A 7 15.80 32.08 -32.38
N GLU A 8 17.03 32.61 -32.30
CA GLU A 8 18.09 32.33 -33.29
C GLU A 8 19.12 31.29 -32.80
N GLY A 9 18.96 30.75 -31.58
CA GLY A 9 19.95 29.89 -30.94
C GLY A 9 19.62 28.40 -30.83
N ILE A 10 18.40 27.97 -31.18
CA ILE A 10 18.07 26.53 -31.17
C ILE A 10 18.43 25.98 -32.53
N THR A 11 19.66 25.50 -32.66
CA THR A 11 20.11 24.69 -33.80
C THR A 11 19.11 23.54 -33.98
N LEU A 12 18.72 23.25 -35.23
CA LEU A 12 17.81 22.16 -35.57
C LEU A 12 18.20 20.82 -34.91
N GLY A 13 19.49 20.59 -34.69
CA GLY A 13 20.01 19.43 -33.94
C GLY A 13 19.64 19.41 -32.46
N THR A 14 19.62 20.57 -31.78
CA THR A 14 19.19 20.67 -30.38
C THR A 14 17.69 20.42 -30.24
N LEU A 15 16.88 20.89 -31.19
CA LEU A 15 15.46 20.59 -31.24
C LEU A 15 15.21 19.07 -31.40
N LEU A 16 15.96 18.41 -32.29
CA LEU A 16 15.92 16.96 -32.50
C LEU A 16 16.32 16.16 -31.26
N LEU A 17 17.39 16.57 -30.56
CA LEU A 17 17.84 15.91 -29.33
C LEU A 17 16.82 16.02 -28.19
N ILE A 18 16.15 17.16 -28.05
CA ILE A 18 15.09 17.34 -27.04
C ILE A 18 13.92 16.40 -27.34
N ILE A 19 13.47 16.33 -28.60
CA ILE A 19 12.38 15.44 -29.01
C ILE A 19 12.76 13.98 -28.76
N LEU A 20 13.97 13.57 -29.14
CA LEU A 20 14.45 12.20 -28.94
C LEU A 20 14.57 11.85 -27.45
N GLY A 21 15.06 12.79 -26.64
CA GLY A 21 15.14 12.63 -25.18
C GLY A 21 13.75 12.44 -24.54
N VAL A 22 12.76 13.23 -24.94
CA VAL A 22 11.38 13.10 -24.44
C VAL A 22 10.79 11.74 -24.81
N VAL A 23 11.01 11.26 -26.04
CA VAL A 23 10.53 9.94 -26.48
C VAL A 23 11.14 8.82 -25.64
N VAL A 24 12.45 8.86 -25.38
CA VAL A 24 13.13 7.86 -24.54
C VAL A 24 12.58 7.87 -23.12
N VAL A 25 12.38 9.05 -22.52
CA VAL A 25 11.81 9.16 -21.17
C VAL A 25 10.40 8.56 -21.10
N VAL A 26 9.54 8.83 -22.08
CA VAL A 26 8.18 8.27 -22.14
C VAL A 26 8.22 6.74 -22.25
N VAL A 27 9.11 6.17 -23.06
CA VAL A 27 9.26 4.71 -23.19
C VAL A 27 9.74 4.08 -21.87
N ILE A 28 10.67 4.74 -21.15
CA ILE A 28 11.12 4.28 -19.83
C ILE A 28 9.97 4.33 -18.82
N ILE A 29 9.19 5.41 -18.79
CA ILE A 29 8.05 5.53 -17.88
C ILE A 29 7.02 4.44 -18.18
N ILE A 30 6.63 4.26 -19.44
CA ILE A 30 5.66 3.22 -19.85
C ILE A 30 6.20 1.82 -19.52
N GLY A 31 7.47 1.55 -19.86
CA GLY A 31 8.13 0.27 -19.58
C GLY A 31 8.25 -0.01 -18.08
N ALA A 32 8.53 1.00 -17.27
CA ALA A 32 8.53 0.88 -15.82
C ALA A 32 7.12 0.63 -15.30
N THR A 33 6.13 1.45 -15.66
CA THR A 33 4.75 1.29 -15.18
C THR A 33 4.13 -0.04 -15.58
N SER A 34 4.31 -0.49 -16.83
CA SER A 34 3.79 -1.79 -17.31
C SER A 34 4.62 -2.97 -16.83
N GLY A 35 5.93 -2.79 -16.63
CA GLY A 35 6.84 -3.81 -16.11
C GLY A 35 6.54 -4.12 -14.64
N PHE A 36 6.26 -3.10 -13.83
CA PHE A 36 5.80 -3.28 -12.46
C PHE A 36 4.45 -4.02 -12.46
N ASP A 37 3.47 -3.64 -13.27
CA ASP A 37 2.18 -4.33 -13.34
C ASP A 37 2.30 -5.82 -13.75
N PHE A 38 3.20 -6.16 -14.70
CA PHE A 38 3.42 -7.56 -15.11
C PHE A 38 4.17 -8.38 -14.06
N VAL A 39 5.17 -7.79 -13.40
CA VAL A 39 5.88 -8.44 -12.29
C VAL A 39 4.93 -8.65 -11.12
N PHE A 40 4.22 -7.60 -10.67
CA PHE A 40 3.22 -7.70 -9.61
C PHE A 40 2.06 -8.62 -9.99
N SER A 41 1.66 -8.71 -11.26
CA SER A 41 0.62 -9.64 -11.72
C SER A 41 1.09 -11.08 -11.86
N LYS A 42 2.39 -11.34 -12.03
CA LYS A 42 2.98 -12.70 -11.96
C LYS A 42 3.25 -13.12 -10.51
N PHE A 43 3.38 -12.16 -9.59
CA PHE A 43 3.37 -12.39 -8.14
C PHE A 43 1.96 -12.42 -7.53
N LYS A 44 0.89 -12.23 -8.32
CA LYS A 44 -0.50 -12.57 -7.95
C LYS A 44 -0.70 -14.09 -7.93
N LEU A 45 -0.16 -14.78 -6.93
CA LEU A 45 -0.88 -15.89 -6.35
C LEU A 45 -1.84 -15.31 -5.29
N ALA A 46 -3.12 -15.55 -5.53
CA ALA A 46 -4.29 -15.32 -4.69
C ALA A 46 -4.93 -13.90 -4.65
N PRO A 47 -6.27 -13.81 -4.78
CA PRO A 47 -7.03 -12.64 -4.36
C PRO A 47 -7.01 -12.58 -2.83
N GLY A 48 -6.29 -11.59 -2.30
CA GLY A 48 -5.96 -11.43 -0.89
C GLY A 48 -4.57 -10.81 -0.89
N GLN A 49 -4.41 -9.61 -0.35
CA GLN A 49 -3.07 -9.02 -0.29
C GLN A 49 -2.17 -9.99 0.48
N SER A 50 -0.96 -10.24 -0.01
CA SER A 50 -0.03 -11.07 0.74
C SER A 50 0.30 -10.35 2.04
N LEU A 51 0.48 -11.11 3.14
CA LEU A 51 0.90 -10.56 4.42
C LEU A 51 2.17 -9.69 4.30
N GLU A 52 3.03 -10.02 3.33
CA GLU A 52 4.23 -9.26 2.98
C GLU A 52 3.91 -7.89 2.38
N ALA A 53 2.93 -7.79 1.47
CA ALA A 53 2.50 -6.52 0.90
C ALA A 53 1.92 -5.59 1.99
N LYS A 54 1.09 -6.12 2.89
CA LYS A 54 0.61 -5.36 4.05
C LYS A 54 1.75 -4.94 4.96
N THR A 55 2.73 -5.83 5.21
CA THR A 55 3.92 -5.50 6.01
C THR A 55 4.69 -4.33 5.41
N GLN A 56 4.90 -4.30 4.09
CA GLN A 56 5.57 -3.18 3.41
C GLN A 56 4.76 -1.88 3.53
N ALA A 57 3.44 -1.93 3.36
CA ALA A 57 2.57 -0.77 3.57
C ALA A 57 2.68 -0.24 5.00
N CYS A 58 2.70 -1.12 5.99
CA CYS A 58 2.87 -0.77 7.40
C CYS A 58 4.25 -0.16 7.72
N ILE A 59 5.32 -0.63 7.05
CA ILE A 59 6.65 -0.02 7.16
C ILE A 59 6.62 1.41 6.61
N VAL A 60 5.97 1.63 5.47
CA VAL A 60 5.83 2.97 4.89
C VAL A 60 5.03 3.87 5.83
N ALA A 61 3.86 3.41 6.31
CA ALA A 61 3.03 4.15 7.24
C ALA A 61 3.77 4.50 8.55
N ALA A 62 4.59 3.58 9.07
CA ALA A 62 5.42 3.85 10.24
C ALA A 62 6.52 4.88 9.95
N LYS A 63 7.18 4.82 8.78
CA LYS A 63 8.19 5.81 8.36
C LYS A 63 7.61 7.20 8.19
N THR A 64 6.37 7.30 7.70
CA THR A 64 5.69 8.57 7.43
C THR A 64 4.83 9.05 8.59
N ASN A 65 4.80 8.34 9.73
CA ASN A 65 3.96 8.63 10.90
C ASN A 65 2.46 8.72 10.56
N LEU A 66 1.99 7.88 9.63
CA LEU A 66 0.59 7.77 9.27
C LEU A 66 -0.15 6.86 10.26
N ASN A 67 -0.52 7.41 11.42
CA ASN A 67 -1.17 6.64 12.50
C ASN A 67 -2.54 6.08 12.09
N ALA A 68 -3.30 6.79 11.26
CA ALA A 68 -4.62 6.33 10.82
C ALA A 68 -4.50 5.07 9.96
N ASP A 69 -3.64 5.11 8.94
CA ASP A 69 -3.38 3.97 8.05
C ASP A 69 -2.72 2.80 8.80
N PHE A 70 -1.88 3.10 9.80
CA PHE A 70 -1.25 2.06 10.61
C PHE A 70 -2.25 1.35 11.54
N CYS A 71 -3.11 2.09 12.24
CA CYS A 71 -3.91 1.55 13.34
C CYS A 71 -5.34 1.16 12.96
N ARG A 72 -5.91 1.74 11.90
CA ARG A 72 -7.35 1.60 11.59
C ARG A 72 -7.65 0.90 10.27
N GLU A 73 -6.64 0.67 9.44
CA GLU A 73 -6.81 0.01 8.15
C GLU A 73 -6.67 -1.51 8.28
N PHE A 74 -7.74 -2.22 7.97
CA PHE A 74 -7.80 -3.68 7.95
C PHE A 74 -7.85 -4.18 6.50
N ASP A 75 -6.89 -5.01 6.14
CA ASP A 75 -6.83 -5.63 4.82
C ASP A 75 -7.07 -7.13 4.90
N GLU A 76 -7.77 -7.66 3.91
CA GLU A 76 -7.98 -9.11 3.77
C GLU A 76 -6.70 -9.76 3.23
N VAL A 77 -6.15 -10.68 4.03
CA VAL A 77 -4.95 -11.46 3.73
C VAL A 77 -5.26 -12.95 3.89
N GLU A 78 -4.67 -13.78 3.04
CA GLU A 78 -4.78 -15.24 3.20
C GLU A 78 -3.65 -15.74 4.12
N ILE A 79 -4.01 -16.31 5.27
CA ILE A 79 -3.06 -16.92 6.22
C ILE A 79 -3.45 -18.38 6.39
N ALA A 80 -2.52 -19.29 6.04
CA ALA A 80 -2.72 -20.74 6.15
C ALA A 80 -4.00 -21.26 5.45
N GLY A 81 -4.36 -20.67 4.30
CA GLY A 81 -5.53 -21.08 3.51
C GLY A 81 -6.87 -20.55 4.02
N ALA A 82 -6.86 -19.61 4.97
CA ALA A 82 -8.05 -18.91 5.44
C ALA A 82 -7.88 -17.40 5.28
N ASN A 83 -8.95 -16.73 4.81
CA ASN A 83 -8.98 -15.27 4.75
C ASN A 83 -9.11 -14.69 6.17
N GLN A 84 -8.21 -13.78 6.50
CA GLN A 84 -8.18 -13.07 7.76
C GLN A 84 -7.99 -11.59 7.46
N TYR A 85 -8.59 -10.73 8.27
CA TYR A 85 -8.36 -9.29 8.20
C TYR A 85 -7.23 -8.93 9.14
N VAL A 86 -6.24 -8.21 8.65
CA VAL A 86 -5.09 -7.79 9.47
C VAL A 86 -4.82 -6.30 9.30
N SER A 87 -4.40 -5.69 10.39
CA SER A 87 -3.88 -4.34 10.45
C SER A 87 -2.37 -4.37 10.72
N CYS A 88 -1.73 -3.21 10.77
CA CYS A 88 -0.32 -3.12 11.14
C CYS A 88 -0.02 -3.45 12.60
N ASN A 89 -1.05 -3.54 13.46
CA ASN A 89 -0.89 -3.98 14.85
C ASN A 89 -0.88 -5.51 15.01
N PHE A 90 -1.12 -6.28 13.94
CA PHE A 90 -0.98 -7.74 13.99
C PHE A 90 0.45 -8.14 14.36
N ASP A 91 0.62 -9.05 15.33
CA ASP A 91 1.92 -9.34 15.96
C ASP A 91 3.05 -9.63 14.97
N SER A 92 2.76 -10.40 13.92
CA SER A 92 3.75 -10.75 12.88
C SER A 92 4.17 -9.52 12.07
N ILE A 93 3.23 -8.62 11.75
CA ILE A 93 3.50 -7.38 11.01
C ILE A 93 4.22 -6.38 11.91
N LYS A 94 3.72 -6.16 13.12
CA LYS A 94 4.29 -5.25 14.11
C LYS A 94 5.76 -5.59 14.41
N SER A 95 6.06 -6.88 14.56
CA SER A 95 7.42 -7.37 14.77
C SER A 95 8.34 -7.13 13.56
N ALA A 96 7.82 -7.24 12.33
CA ALA A 96 8.57 -6.97 11.12
C ALA A 96 8.83 -5.47 10.93
N VAL A 97 7.84 -4.62 11.19
CA VAL A 97 7.96 -3.16 11.14
C VAL A 97 8.98 -2.64 12.14
N ALA A 98 8.97 -3.16 13.38
CA ALA A 98 9.93 -2.77 14.41
C ALA A 98 11.39 -3.09 14.06
N LYS A 99 11.62 -4.05 13.16
CA LYS A 99 12.94 -4.45 12.66
C LYS A 99 13.33 -3.77 11.35
N ALA A 100 12.42 -3.01 10.73
CA ALA A 100 12.67 -2.39 9.44
C ALA A 100 13.59 -1.18 9.56
N GLU A 101 14.59 -1.10 8.68
CA GLU A 101 15.51 0.04 8.64
C GLU A 101 14.77 1.34 8.32
N GLY A 102 15.10 2.40 9.06
CA GLY A 102 14.51 3.72 8.91
C GLY A 102 13.17 3.92 9.63
N VAL A 103 12.66 2.93 10.35
CA VAL A 103 11.55 3.11 11.30
C VAL A 103 12.15 3.56 12.64
N THR A 104 12.00 4.83 12.99
CA THR A 104 12.50 5.39 14.26
C THR A 104 11.49 5.27 15.40
N LYS A 105 10.20 5.21 15.07
CA LYS A 105 9.11 4.99 16.02
C LYS A 105 7.97 4.27 15.30
N THR A 106 7.45 3.22 15.94
CA THR A 106 6.18 2.62 15.50
C THR A 106 5.02 3.47 16.01
N PRO A 107 4.02 3.78 15.18
CA PRO A 107 2.76 4.37 15.65
C PRO A 107 2.21 3.61 16.85
N ASP A 108 1.84 4.35 17.89
CA ASP A 108 1.21 3.79 19.08
C ASP A 108 -0.30 3.78 18.84
N CYS A 109 -0.86 2.58 18.67
CA CYS A 109 -2.28 2.39 18.51
C CYS A 109 -2.92 2.32 19.89
N ASP A 110 -3.89 3.20 20.15
CA ASP A 110 -4.66 3.15 21.39
C ASP A 110 -5.47 1.83 21.42
N PRO A 111 -5.20 0.94 22.40
CA PRO A 111 -5.81 -0.39 22.44
C PRO A 111 -7.33 -0.34 22.67
N THR A 112 -7.84 0.73 23.28
CA THR A 112 -9.28 0.92 23.49
C THR A 112 -9.98 1.31 22.19
N ILE A 113 -9.33 2.13 21.36
CA ILE A 113 -9.84 2.53 20.05
C ILE A 113 -9.76 1.35 19.09
N GLU A 114 -8.65 0.61 19.09
CA GLU A 114 -8.46 -0.55 18.21
C GLU A 114 -9.53 -1.64 18.44
N MET A 115 -9.84 -1.96 19.70
CA MET A 115 -10.87 -2.95 20.00
C MET A 115 -12.25 -2.48 19.53
N ASN A 116 -12.57 -1.18 19.67
CA ASN A 116 -13.81 -0.61 19.16
C ASN A 116 -13.86 -0.64 17.62
N ASP A 117 -12.76 -0.29 16.95
CA ASP A 117 -12.66 -0.32 15.49
C ASP A 117 -12.79 -1.75 14.95
N GLN A 118 -12.20 -2.75 15.63
CA GLN A 118 -12.38 -4.19 15.31
C GLN A 118 -13.85 -4.61 15.46
N ILE A 119 -14.53 -4.20 16.54
CA ILE A 119 -15.96 -4.50 16.75
C ILE A 119 -16.81 -3.86 15.64
N VAL A 120 -16.61 -2.58 15.35
CA VAL A 120 -17.33 -1.85 14.29
C VAL A 120 -17.08 -2.50 12.92
N PHE A 121 -15.84 -2.92 12.66
CA PHE A 121 -15.50 -3.62 11.42
C PHE A 121 -16.20 -4.98 11.33
N CYS A 122 -16.22 -5.78 12.41
CA CYS A 122 -16.99 -7.03 12.48
C CYS A 122 -18.49 -6.78 12.23
N GLU A 123 -19.07 -5.74 12.83
CA GLU A 123 -20.48 -5.38 12.62
C GLU A 123 -20.79 -5.02 11.17
N ASN A 124 -19.88 -4.30 10.50
CA ASN A 124 -20.03 -3.96 9.09
C ASN A 124 -19.92 -5.20 8.20
N LEU A 125 -18.96 -6.10 8.46
CA LEU A 125 -18.87 -7.38 7.75
C LEU A 125 -20.12 -8.25 7.95
N ASN A 126 -20.68 -8.25 9.16
CA ASN A 126 -21.93 -8.93 9.47
C ASN A 126 -23.11 -8.36 8.65
N LYS A 127 -23.22 -7.03 8.54
CA LYS A 127 -24.24 -6.35 7.71
C LYS A 127 -24.08 -6.67 6.23
N GLU A 128 -22.85 -6.81 5.75
CA GLU A 128 -22.54 -7.18 4.36
C GLU A 128 -22.72 -8.67 4.06
N GLY A 129 -23.03 -9.50 5.07
CA GLY A 129 -23.20 -10.95 4.91
C GLY A 129 -21.89 -11.70 4.63
N LYS A 130 -20.73 -11.07 4.90
CA LYS A 130 -19.40 -11.65 4.66
C LYS A 130 -18.91 -12.55 5.80
N VAL A 131 -19.60 -12.55 6.94
CA VAL A 131 -19.30 -13.42 8.09
C VAL A 131 -20.08 -14.73 7.96
N SER A 132 -19.48 -15.74 7.31
CA SER A 132 -20.14 -17.03 7.07
C SER A 132 -19.90 -18.10 8.15
N ASN A 133 -18.73 -18.14 8.81
CA ASN A 133 -18.45 -19.16 9.86
C ASN A 133 -17.47 -18.73 10.97
N SER A 134 -16.52 -17.85 10.70
CA SER A 134 -15.73 -17.09 11.68
C SER A 134 -14.76 -16.23 10.88
N VAL A 135 -14.80 -14.91 11.07
CA VAL A 135 -13.84 -14.00 10.43
C VAL A 135 -12.91 -13.50 11.52
N ASN A 136 -11.60 -13.63 11.31
CA ASN A 136 -10.62 -13.15 12.28
C ASN A 136 -10.09 -11.77 11.88
N ILE A 137 -10.01 -10.84 12.83
CA ILE A 137 -9.38 -9.52 12.69
C ILE A 137 -8.22 -9.43 13.67
N ASN A 138 -6.96 -9.37 13.24
CA ASN A 138 -5.79 -9.37 14.15
C ASN A 138 -5.83 -10.49 15.23
N SER A 139 -6.38 -11.66 14.93
CA SER A 139 -6.68 -12.77 15.88
C SER A 139 -7.93 -12.61 16.76
N PHE A 140 -8.70 -11.53 16.63
CA PHE A 140 -10.03 -11.37 17.22
C PHE A 140 -11.10 -12.04 16.35
N GLU A 141 -11.87 -12.96 16.92
CA GLU A 141 -12.91 -13.69 16.19
C GLU A 141 -14.24 -12.90 16.15
N CYS A 142 -14.64 -12.45 14.96
CA CYS A 142 -15.98 -11.93 14.72
C CYS A 142 -17.00 -13.06 14.79
N LYS A 143 -17.83 -13.06 15.83
CA LYS A 143 -19.00 -13.93 15.91
C LYS A 143 -20.17 -13.31 15.16
N LYS A 144 -20.91 -14.14 14.43
CA LYS A 144 -22.18 -13.77 13.84
C LYS A 144 -23.21 -13.57 14.96
N ALA A 145 -23.86 -12.41 14.98
CA ALA A 145 -24.95 -12.10 15.91
C ALA A 145 -26.24 -12.85 15.56
#